data_AF-A0AAV4FCF2-F1
#
_entry.id   AF-A0AAV4FCF2-F1
#
_cell.length_a   1.000
_cell.length_b   1.000
_cell.length_c   1.000
_cell.angle_alpha   90.00
_cell.angle_beta   90.00
_cell.angle_gamma   90.00
#
_symmetry.space_group_name_H-M   'P 1'
#
loop_
_entity.id
_entity.type
_entity.pdbx_description
1 polymer ?
#
loop_
_entity_poly.entity_id
_entity_poly.type
_entity_poly.pdbx_seq_one_letter_code
_entity_poly.pdbx_strand_id
1 'polypeptide(L)'
;MHWTDYVSNVAILEQAGLPSIEAMIVNSKLRWVGHVLHRMDDHRLPKILMYSELSSGYRERGAPRKRYKDSLKRTLSAFDIDVQGWSNLATDRSAWRCRIQEATTKFEEQRITAAKNKRLRRNNPAQTPTPHPCRHCSRICRARIGLISHERSWLIGPIRACRQRHGQPP
;
A
#
# COMPACT_ATOMS: atom_id res chain seq x y z
N MET A 1 25.83 -11.06 -13.59
CA MET A 1 24.52 -10.44 -13.91
C MET A 1 24.36 -9.20 -13.05
N HIS A 2 24.50 -8.02 -13.64
CA HIS A 2 24.28 -6.75 -12.94
C HIS A 2 22.79 -6.39 -13.10
N TRP A 3 22.05 -6.35 -12.00
CA TRP A 3 20.67 -5.85 -11.97
C TRP A 3 20.70 -4.31 -12.12
N THR A 4 20.84 -3.78 -13.34
CA THR A 4 20.80 -2.32 -13.63
C THR A 4 19.46 -1.84 -14.16
N ASP A 5 18.52 -2.72 -14.44
CA ASP A 5 17.25 -2.33 -15.03
C ASP A 5 16.28 -1.85 -13.95
N TYR A 6 16.21 -0.52 -13.76
CA TYR A 6 15.25 0.15 -12.89
C TYR A 6 13.83 0.15 -13.49
N VAL A 7 13.32 -1.03 -13.87
CA VAL A 7 11.96 -1.20 -14.36
C VAL A 7 11.00 -1.21 -13.17
N SER A 8 9.97 -0.37 -13.23
CA SER A 8 8.97 -0.31 -12.15
C SER A 8 8.02 -1.50 -12.21
N ASN A 9 7.52 -1.95 -11.06
CA ASN A 9 6.49 -3.00 -10.99
C ASN A 9 5.26 -2.68 -11.87
N VAL A 10 4.88 -1.40 -12.00
CA VAL A 10 3.79 -0.97 -12.88
C VAL A 10 4.09 -1.32 -14.34
N ALA A 11 5.30 -1.02 -14.81
CA ALA A 11 5.73 -1.32 -16.18
C ALA A 11 5.81 -2.83 -16.44
N ILE A 12 6.28 -3.61 -15.46
CA ILE A 12 6.31 -5.08 -15.56
C ILE A 12 4.89 -5.64 -15.71
N LEU A 13 3.95 -5.15 -14.89
CA LEU A 13 2.56 -5.60 -14.93
C LEU A 13 1.84 -5.17 -16.22
N GLU A 14 2.07 -3.93 -16.68
CA GLU A 14 1.56 -3.44 -17.97
C GLU A 14 2.11 -4.28 -19.15
N GLN A 15 3.41 -4.58 -19.16
CA GLN A 15 4.03 -5.40 -20.20
C GLN A 15 3.53 -6.85 -20.20
N ALA A 16 3.29 -7.42 -19.01
CA ALA A 16 2.77 -8.77 -18.88
C ALA A 16 1.25 -8.86 -19.12
N GLY A 17 0.54 -7.73 -19.19
CA GLY A 17 -0.93 -7.71 -19.25
C GLY A 17 -1.58 -8.29 -17.99
N LEU A 18 -0.89 -8.24 -16.84
CA LEU A 18 -1.34 -8.86 -15.59
C LEU A 18 -1.85 -7.82 -14.59
N PRO A 19 -2.94 -8.12 -13.88
CA PRO A 19 -3.35 -7.32 -12.73
C PRO A 19 -2.36 -7.53 -11.57
N SER A 20 -2.49 -6.70 -10.54
CA SER A 20 -1.74 -6.87 -9.31
C SER A 20 -2.11 -8.12 -8.56
N ILE A 21 -1.17 -8.61 -7.76
CA ILE A 21 -1.44 -9.70 -6.80
C ILE A 21 -2.56 -9.34 -5.82
N GLU A 22 -2.68 -8.07 -5.44
CA GLU A 22 -3.73 -7.59 -4.54
C GLU A 22 -5.11 -7.72 -5.18
N ALA A 23 -5.26 -7.26 -6.42
CA ALA A 23 -6.47 -7.43 -7.20
C ALA A 23 -6.79 -8.91 -7.47
N MET A 24 -5.79 -9.74 -7.77
CA MET A 24 -5.99 -11.18 -7.99
C MET A 24 -6.55 -11.88 -6.73
N ILE A 25 -5.96 -11.58 -5.57
CA ILE A 25 -6.39 -12.14 -4.28
C ILE A 25 -7.82 -11.69 -3.97
N VAL A 26 -8.10 -10.39 -4.11
CA VAL A 26 -9.42 -9.84 -3.79
C VAL A 26 -10.48 -10.37 -4.75
N ASN A 27 -10.21 -10.40 -6.05
CA ASN A 27 -11.15 -10.94 -7.04
C ASN A 27 -11.49 -12.41 -6.73
N SER A 28 -10.47 -13.23 -6.44
CA SER A 28 -10.68 -14.63 -6.03
C SER A 28 -11.54 -14.75 -4.78
N LYS A 29 -11.26 -13.92 -3.76
CA LYS A 29 -12.04 -13.86 -2.51
C LYS A 29 -13.50 -13.49 -2.75
N LEU A 30 -13.77 -12.44 -3.54
CA LEU A 30 -15.12 -11.95 -3.82
C LEU A 30 -15.92 -12.95 -4.69
N ARG A 31 -15.26 -13.60 -5.64
CA ARG A 31 -15.88 -14.69 -6.43
C ARG A 31 -16.28 -15.87 -5.57
N TRP A 32 -15.42 -16.27 -4.63
CA TRP A 32 -15.74 -17.35 -3.69
C TRP A 32 -16.93 -16.98 -2.79
N VAL A 33 -16.98 -15.74 -2.29
CA VAL A 33 -18.11 -15.26 -1.48
C VAL A 33 -19.42 -15.29 -2.27
N GLY A 34 -19.41 -14.82 -3.52
CA GLY A 34 -20.59 -14.92 -4.38
C GLY A 34 -21.04 -16.36 -4.62
N HIS A 35 -20.09 -17.29 -4.77
CA HIS A 35 -20.40 -18.71 -4.83
C HIS A 35 -21.05 -19.22 -3.53
N VAL A 36 -20.50 -18.87 -2.36
CA VAL A 36 -21.09 -19.26 -1.07
C VAL A 36 -22.50 -18.69 -0.89
N LEU A 37 -22.76 -17.45 -1.33
CA LEU A 37 -24.08 -16.83 -1.17
C LEU A 37 -25.14 -17.37 -2.13
N HIS A 38 -24.81 -17.47 -3.41
CA HIS A 38 -25.78 -17.80 -4.44
C HIS A 38 -25.89 -19.30 -4.73
N ARG A 39 -24.79 -20.07 -4.61
CA ARG A 39 -24.76 -21.48 -5.03
C ARG A 39 -24.93 -22.47 -3.89
N MET A 40 -24.61 -22.08 -2.65
CA MET A 40 -24.73 -22.97 -1.50
C MET A 40 -26.04 -22.71 -0.75
N ASP A 41 -26.69 -23.81 -0.36
CA ASP A 41 -27.83 -23.77 0.54
C ASP A 41 -27.44 -23.29 1.94
N ASP A 42 -28.41 -22.76 2.68
CA ASP A 42 -28.19 -22.15 4.00
C ASP A 42 -27.74 -23.15 5.07
N HIS A 43 -28.02 -24.44 4.89
CA HIS A 43 -27.57 -25.50 5.80
C HIS A 43 -26.11 -25.91 5.60
N ARG A 44 -25.42 -25.39 4.56
CA ARG A 44 -24.03 -25.74 4.27
C ARG A 44 -23.09 -25.01 5.23
N LEU A 45 -22.14 -25.76 5.80
CA LEU A 45 -21.17 -25.24 6.78
C LEU A 45 -20.46 -23.93 6.36
N PRO A 46 -19.99 -23.74 5.12
CA PRO A 46 -19.33 -22.48 4.74
C PRO A 46 -20.25 -21.25 4.84
N LYS A 47 -21.53 -21.40 4.47
CA LYS A 47 -22.52 -20.32 4.53
C LYS A 47 -22.91 -20.05 5.98
N ILE A 48 -23.14 -21.11 6.76
CA ILE A 48 -23.36 -21.00 8.22
C ILE A 48 -22.18 -20.27 8.87
N LEU A 49 -20.94 -20.72 8.67
CA LEU A 49 -19.74 -20.11 9.28
C LEU A 49 -19.53 -18.65 8.88
N MET A 50 -19.93 -18.27 7.67
CA MET A 50 -19.86 -16.89 7.22
C MET A 50 -20.79 -15.96 8.02
N TYR A 51 -21.95 -16.47 8.47
CA TYR A 51 -22.94 -15.74 9.26
C TYR A 51 -22.98 -16.11 10.75
N SER A 52 -22.26 -17.14 11.18
CA SER A 52 -22.22 -17.61 12.58
C SER A 52 -21.45 -16.68 13.52
N GLU A 53 -22.07 -16.29 14.62
CA GLU A 53 -21.42 -15.55 15.70
C GLU A 53 -21.16 -16.48 16.88
N LEU A 54 -20.07 -16.23 17.60
CA LEU A 54 -19.83 -16.94 18.86
C LEU A 54 -20.87 -16.44 19.86
N SER A 55 -21.73 -17.34 20.34
CA SER A 55 -22.77 -17.04 21.34
C SER A 55 -22.17 -16.63 22.69
N SER A 56 -21.02 -17.19 23.04
CA SER A 56 -20.21 -16.81 24.20
C SER A 56 -18.72 -16.98 23.87
N GLY A 57 -17.87 -16.14 24.47
CA GLY A 57 -16.43 -16.23 24.28
C GLY A 57 -15.70 -14.95 24.67
N TYR A 58 -14.70 -15.10 25.55
CA TYR A 58 -13.76 -14.04 25.87
C TYR A 58 -12.77 -13.85 24.72
N ARG A 59 -12.57 -12.61 24.26
CA ARG A 59 -11.49 -12.26 23.34
C ARG A 59 -10.41 -11.54 24.12
N GLU A 60 -9.17 -11.98 23.95
CA GLU A 60 -8.02 -11.32 24.55
C GLU A 60 -7.94 -9.85 24.13
N ARG A 61 -7.46 -9.00 25.05
CA ARG A 61 -7.17 -7.60 24.73
C ARG A 61 -5.99 -7.53 23.75
N GLY A 62 -6.11 -6.69 22.72
CA GLY A 62 -5.07 -6.47 21.71
C GLY A 62 -5.61 -6.46 20.28
N ALA A 63 -4.95 -7.20 19.37
CA ALA A 63 -5.36 -7.36 17.97
C ALA A 63 -5.86 -8.79 17.65
N PRO A 64 -7.00 -9.25 18.22
CA PRO A 64 -7.61 -10.51 17.85
C PRO A 64 -7.83 -10.66 16.34
N ARG A 65 -7.72 -11.90 15.85
CA ARG A 65 -8.06 -12.20 14.44
C ARG A 65 -9.49 -11.78 14.16
N LYS A 66 -9.67 -10.96 13.12
CA LYS A 66 -10.99 -10.54 12.65
C LYS A 66 -11.75 -11.74 12.11
N ARG A 67 -13.06 -11.73 12.30
CA ARG A 67 -13.94 -12.70 11.63
C ARG A 67 -13.82 -12.55 10.13
N TYR A 68 -14.03 -13.64 9.40
CA TYR A 68 -13.95 -13.63 7.94
C TYR A 68 -14.88 -12.57 7.31
N LYS A 69 -16.13 -12.47 7.80
CA LYS A 69 -17.11 -11.46 7.39
C LYS A 69 -16.59 -10.03 7.58
N ASP A 70 -15.93 -9.73 8.69
CA ASP A 70 -15.40 -8.37 8.95
C ASP A 70 -14.18 -8.05 8.07
N SER A 71 -13.34 -9.05 7.80
CA SER A 71 -12.29 -8.95 6.80
C SER A 71 -12.85 -8.70 5.40
N LEU A 72 -13.97 -9.36 5.05
CA LEU A 72 -14.67 -9.15 3.80
C LEU A 72 -15.27 -7.74 3.69
N LYS A 73 -15.92 -7.22 4.73
CA LYS A 73 -16.45 -5.85 4.76
C LYS A 73 -15.36 -4.81 4.48
N ARG A 74 -14.16 -4.99 5.04
CA ARG A 74 -13.00 -4.15 4.71
C ARG A 74 -12.60 -4.24 3.25
N THR A 75 -12.57 -5.45 2.70
CA THR A 75 -12.28 -5.65 1.27
C THR A 75 -13.32 -4.97 0.39
N LEU A 76 -14.62 -5.12 0.70
CA LEU A 76 -15.70 -4.47 -0.04
C LEU A 76 -15.58 -2.95 -0.02
N SER A 77 -15.33 -2.37 1.16
CA SER A 77 -15.11 -0.93 1.29
C SER A 77 -13.88 -0.44 0.52
N ALA A 78 -12.78 -1.19 0.51
CA ALA A 78 -11.57 -0.82 -0.25
C ALA A 78 -11.78 -0.88 -1.78
N PHE A 79 -12.71 -1.71 -2.23
CA PHE A 79 -13.08 -1.90 -3.64
C PHE A 79 -14.34 -1.10 -4.02
N ASP A 80 -14.75 -0.18 -3.14
CA ASP A 80 -15.90 0.72 -3.33
C ASP A 80 -17.22 -0.03 -3.59
N ILE A 81 -17.39 -1.24 -3.03
CA ILE A 81 -18.63 -2.03 -3.10
C ILE A 81 -19.45 -1.76 -1.83
N ASP A 82 -20.76 -1.57 -1.99
CA ASP A 82 -21.66 -1.30 -0.86
C ASP A 82 -21.64 -2.44 0.18
N VAL A 83 -21.30 -2.08 1.42
CA VAL A 83 -21.12 -3.02 2.54
C VAL A 83 -22.44 -3.46 3.16
N GLN A 84 -23.55 -2.75 2.92
CA GLN A 84 -24.86 -3.14 3.43
C GLN A 84 -25.62 -4.01 2.43
N GLY A 85 -25.65 -3.63 1.16
CA GLY A 85 -26.40 -4.29 0.09
C GLY A 85 -25.67 -5.39 -0.69
N TRP A 86 -24.37 -5.63 -0.45
CA TRP A 86 -23.62 -6.65 -1.20
C TRP A 86 -24.22 -8.06 -1.13
N SER A 87 -24.90 -8.41 -0.03
CA SER A 87 -25.52 -9.74 0.11
C SER A 87 -26.65 -9.92 -0.91
N ASN A 88 -27.44 -8.87 -1.14
CA ASN A 88 -28.52 -8.89 -2.13
C ASN A 88 -27.96 -8.87 -3.55
N LEU A 89 -26.92 -8.05 -3.77
CA LEU A 89 -26.24 -7.98 -5.07
C LEU A 89 -25.59 -9.33 -5.45
N ALA A 90 -25.05 -10.05 -4.47
CA ALA A 90 -24.41 -11.35 -4.68
C ALA A 90 -25.40 -12.46 -5.06
N THR A 91 -26.71 -12.27 -4.83
CA THR A 91 -27.76 -13.19 -5.28
C THR A 91 -27.92 -13.18 -6.80
N ASP A 92 -27.63 -12.08 -7.49
CA ASP A 92 -27.52 -12.11 -8.95
C ASP A 92 -26.08 -12.39 -9.36
N ARG A 93 -25.82 -13.58 -9.90
CA ARG A 93 -24.48 -13.99 -10.36
C ARG A 93 -23.91 -13.04 -11.42
N SER A 94 -24.75 -12.54 -12.32
CA SER A 94 -24.33 -11.69 -13.43
C SER A 94 -23.98 -10.29 -12.92
N ALA A 95 -24.86 -9.69 -12.13
CA ALA A 95 -24.62 -8.40 -11.48
C ALA A 95 -23.40 -8.46 -10.54
N TRP A 96 -23.26 -9.53 -9.75
CA TRP A 96 -22.11 -9.71 -8.86
C TRP A 96 -20.78 -9.78 -9.62
N ARG A 97 -20.74 -10.51 -10.73
CA ARG A 97 -19.53 -10.60 -11.56
C ARG A 97 -19.19 -9.28 -12.22
N CYS A 98 -20.19 -8.60 -12.79
CA CYS A 98 -20.02 -7.28 -13.39
C CYS A 98 -19.45 -6.31 -12.35
N ARG A 99 -20.04 -6.29 -11.15
CA ARG A 99 -19.60 -5.40 -10.09
C ARG A 99 -18.18 -5.68 -9.59
N ILE A 100 -17.79 -6.95 -9.46
CA ILE A 100 -16.41 -7.32 -9.10
C ILE A 100 -15.44 -6.85 -10.18
N GLN A 101 -15.79 -7.04 -11.46
CA GLN A 101 -14.95 -6.64 -12.58
C GLN A 101 -14.71 -5.12 -12.55
N GLU A 102 -15.78 -4.33 -12.49
CA GLU A 102 -15.73 -2.86 -12.39
C GLU A 102 -14.95 -2.37 -11.16
N ALA A 103 -15.20 -2.99 -10.00
CA ALA A 103 -14.48 -2.66 -8.78
C ALA A 103 -12.98 -2.92 -8.91
N THR A 104 -12.62 -4.04 -9.52
CA THR A 104 -11.22 -4.46 -9.70
C THR A 104 -10.50 -3.56 -10.70
N THR A 105 -11.14 -3.19 -11.82
CA THR A 105 -10.55 -2.25 -12.80
C THR A 105 -10.33 -0.88 -12.18
N LYS A 106 -11.33 -0.34 -11.46
CA LYS A 106 -11.21 0.94 -10.76
C LYS A 106 -10.09 0.92 -9.72
N PHE A 107 -10.00 -0.15 -8.93
CA PHE A 107 -8.92 -0.33 -7.95
C PHE A 107 -7.53 -0.35 -8.62
N GLU A 108 -7.40 -1.07 -9.74
CA GLU A 108 -6.15 -1.14 -10.51
C GLU A 108 -5.74 0.22 -11.08
N GLU A 109 -6.68 0.97 -11.66
CA GLU A 109 -6.45 2.31 -12.17
C GLU A 109 -5.97 3.26 -11.07
N GLN A 110 -6.62 3.24 -9.90
CA GLN A 110 -6.22 4.04 -8.75
C GLN A 110 -4.82 3.69 -8.26
N ARG A 111 -4.52 2.39 -8.16
CA ARG A 111 -3.21 1.87 -7.73
C ARG A 111 -2.10 2.27 -8.70
N ILE A 112 -2.32 2.12 -10.02
CA ILE A 112 -1.39 2.51 -11.07
C ILE A 112 -1.15 4.03 -11.02
N THR A 113 -2.21 4.81 -10.93
CA THR A 113 -2.14 6.28 -10.86
C THR A 113 -1.36 6.73 -9.62
N ALA A 114 -1.67 6.17 -8.45
CA ALA A 114 -0.95 6.48 -7.21
C ALA A 114 0.54 6.12 -7.31
N ALA A 115 0.88 4.99 -7.91
CA ALA A 115 2.26 4.57 -8.13
C ALA A 115 3.01 5.51 -9.10
N LYS A 116 2.37 5.89 -10.21
CA LYS A 116 2.92 6.87 -11.18
C LYS A 116 3.14 8.23 -10.50
N ASN A 117 2.17 8.73 -9.74
CA ASN A 117 2.28 9.98 -8.98
C ASN A 117 3.40 9.94 -7.93
N LYS A 118 3.53 8.84 -7.18
CA LYS A 118 4.61 8.66 -6.20
C LYS A 118 5.99 8.69 -6.88
N ARG A 119 6.11 8.10 -8.07
CA ARG A 119 7.36 8.14 -8.85
C ARG A 119 7.65 9.54 -9.38
N LEU A 120 6.66 10.24 -9.92
CA LEU A 120 6.79 11.64 -10.37
C LEU A 120 7.28 12.54 -9.23
N ARG A 121 6.68 12.43 -8.03
CA ARG A 121 7.12 13.18 -6.85
C ARG A 121 8.55 12.87 -6.42
N ARG A 122 9.04 11.65 -6.64
CA ARG A 122 10.44 11.28 -6.36
C ARG A 122 11.41 11.83 -7.39
N ASN A 123 11.00 11.88 -8.66
CA ASN A 123 11.82 12.33 -9.77
C ASN A 123 11.83 13.86 -9.93
N ASN A 124 10.81 14.55 -9.42
CA ASN A 124 10.74 16.00 -9.40
C ASN A 124 10.91 16.52 -7.96
N PRO A 125 12.15 16.70 -7.47
CA PRO A 125 12.39 17.29 -6.18
C PRO A 125 11.99 18.77 -6.22
N ALA A 126 10.72 19.06 -5.91
CA ALA A 126 10.29 20.41 -5.57
C ALA A 126 10.90 20.78 -4.20
N GLN A 127 12.12 21.29 -4.25
CA GLN A 127 12.80 22.15 -3.28
C GLN A 127 14.17 22.47 -3.86
N THR A 128 14.37 23.73 -4.27
CA THR A 128 15.71 24.30 -4.29
C THR A 128 16.32 24.01 -2.92
N PRO A 129 17.45 23.29 -2.85
CA PRO A 129 18.04 22.97 -1.56
C PRO A 129 18.35 24.27 -0.85
N THR A 130 17.60 24.59 0.20
CA THR A 130 17.87 25.75 1.02
C THR A 130 19.28 25.58 1.57
N PRO A 131 20.19 26.53 1.34
CA PRO A 131 21.53 26.45 1.89
C PRO A 131 21.45 26.46 3.42
N HIS A 132 22.01 25.45 4.09
CA HIS A 132 22.11 25.41 5.55
C HIS A 132 23.58 25.63 5.96
N PRO A 133 24.01 26.89 6.15
CA PRO A 133 25.39 27.18 6.54
C PRO A 133 25.64 26.74 7.98
N CYS A 134 26.80 26.11 8.21
CA CYS A 134 27.25 25.79 9.56
C CYS A 134 27.75 27.06 10.27
N ARG A 135 27.42 27.20 11.57
CA ARG A 135 27.87 28.34 12.39
C ARG A 135 29.34 28.27 12.81
N HIS A 136 29.96 27.11 12.67
CA HIS A 136 31.33 26.82 13.14
C HIS A 136 32.32 26.56 12.00
N CYS A 137 31.86 26.37 10.77
CA CYS A 137 32.71 26.37 9.58
C CYS A 137 31.98 26.80 8.31
N SER A 138 32.72 27.16 7.27
CA SER A 138 32.19 27.62 5.98
C SER A 138 31.46 26.55 5.14
N ARG A 139 31.11 25.40 5.73
CA ARG A 139 30.42 24.32 5.03
C ARG A 139 28.92 24.61 4.93
N ILE A 140 28.40 24.55 3.70
CA ILE A 140 26.96 24.65 3.42
C ILE A 140 26.41 23.23 3.26
N CYS A 141 25.48 22.85 4.14
CA CYS A 141 24.78 21.57 4.04
C CYS A 141 23.55 21.71 3.13
N ARG A 142 23.29 20.70 2.30
CA ARG A 142 22.15 20.66 1.37
C ARG A 142 20.80 20.37 2.06
N ALA A 143 20.82 19.93 3.32
CA ALA A 143 19.63 19.63 4.11
C ALA A 143 19.88 19.88 5.61
N ARG A 144 18.83 20.26 6.34
CA ARG A 144 18.87 20.52 7.80
C ARG A 144 19.38 19.31 8.60
N ILE A 145 18.97 18.10 8.24
CA ILE A 145 19.43 16.86 8.90
C ILE A 145 20.95 16.68 8.71
N GLY A 146 21.47 17.03 7.53
CA GLY A 146 22.90 17.03 7.26
C GLY A 146 23.67 18.02 8.13
N LEU A 147 23.11 19.22 8.37
CA LEU A 147 23.67 20.20 9.29
C LEU A 147 23.70 19.67 10.74
N ILE A 148 22.58 19.12 11.23
CA ILE A 148 22.49 18.57 12.60
C ILE A 148 23.49 17.43 12.81
N SER A 149 23.61 16.52 11.84
CA SER A 149 24.60 15.44 11.90
C SER A 149 26.03 15.97 11.88
N HIS A 150 26.29 17.02 11.09
CA HIS A 150 27.58 17.69 11.05
C HIS A 150 27.91 18.34 12.40
N GLU A 151 27.00 19.12 12.97
CA GLU A 151 27.16 19.78 14.29
C GLU A 151 27.33 18.78 15.44
N ARG A 152 26.63 17.64 15.41
CA ARG A 152 26.81 16.58 16.43
C ARG A 152 28.20 15.95 16.39
N SER A 153 28.78 15.80 15.19
CA SER A 153 30.15 15.28 15.05
C SER A 153 31.21 16.22 15.63
N TRP A 154 30.88 17.51 15.83
CA TRP A 154 31.75 18.47 16.52
C TRP A 154 31.77 18.30 18.05
N LEU A 155 30.73 17.75 18.66
CA LEU A 155 30.57 17.72 20.13
C LEU A 155 31.18 16.47 20.82
N ILE A 156 31.57 15.44 20.06
CA ILE A 156 31.83 14.08 20.63
C ILE A 156 33.31 13.63 20.48
N GLY A 157 34.28 14.47 20.09
CA GLY A 157 35.68 14.00 20.07
C GLY A 157 36.77 15.07 19.99
N PRO A 158 37.99 14.77 20.49
CA PRO A 158 39.10 15.70 20.45
C PRO A 158 39.69 15.73 19.03
N ILE A 159 39.82 16.94 18.47
CA ILE A 159 40.60 17.22 17.25
C ILE A 159 40.04 16.56 15.96
N ARG A 160 38.84 16.98 15.55
CA ARG A 160 38.53 17.11 14.11
C ARG A 160 37.91 18.47 13.86
N ALA A 161 38.76 19.48 13.76
CA ALA A 161 38.40 20.73 13.08
C ALA A 161 37.75 20.38 11.73
N CYS A 162 36.70 21.11 11.35
CA CYS A 162 36.00 20.97 10.07
C CYS A 162 36.97 21.08 8.89
N ARG A 163 37.59 19.95 8.51
CA ARG A 163 38.48 19.87 7.36
C ARG A 163 37.63 20.07 6.11
N GLN A 164 37.88 21.19 5.45
CA GLN A 164 37.50 21.43 4.07
C GLN A 164 38.00 20.24 3.23
N ARG A 165 37.11 19.34 2.81
CA ARG A 165 37.36 18.60 1.58
C ARG A 165 36.96 19.53 0.44
N HIS A 166 37.92 20.33 0.00
CA HIS A 166 37.83 20.98 -1.30
C HIS A 166 37.69 19.89 -2.35
N GLY A 167 36.51 19.77 -2.96
CA GLY A 167 36.38 19.11 -4.24
C GLY A 167 36.89 20.08 -5.29
N GLN A 168 37.97 19.73 -5.99
CA GLN A 168 38.31 20.34 -7.28
C GLN A 168 37.15 20.07 -8.26
N PRO A 169 36.64 21.08 -8.98
CA PRO A 169 35.81 20.85 -10.16
C PRO A 169 36.68 20.36 -11.33
N PRO A 170 36.08 19.76 -12.37
CA PRO A 170 36.79 19.16 -13.51
C PRO A 170 37.64 20.16 -14.31
#